data_AF-A0A848XCP5-F1
#
_entry.id   AF-A0A848XCP5-F1
#
_cell.length_a   1.000
_cell.length_b   1.000
_cell.length_c   1.000
_cell.angle_alpha   90.00
_cell.angle_beta   90.00
_cell.angle_gamma   90.00
#
_symmetry.space_group_name_H-M   'P 1'
#
loop_
_entity.id
_entity.type
_entity.pdbx_description
1 polymer ?
#
loop_
_entity_poly.entity_id
_entity_poly.type
_entity_poly.pdbx_seq_one_letter_code
_entity_poly.pdbx_strand_id
1 'polypeptide(L)'
;MKTTMGRVGMSVALVLVSAGCLEHTYNVGAGAPVGPKVYDEWHNHWLGGLIGERTLDIEEYCPSGNATIHNEQSFLNGLVAALTSGIYTPTTVTIRCDDGENADVELGQSEVMTILEAPAFLDRVEEVVPARFQEAELAFRALQQDDQD
;
A
#
# COMPACT_ATOMS: atom_id res chain seq x y z
N MET A 1 3.50 18.52 46.78
CA MET A 1 4.04 19.15 45.56
C MET A 1 5.08 18.31 44.80
N LYS A 2 5.84 17.40 45.44
CA LYS A 2 6.85 16.57 44.73
C LYS A 2 6.23 15.48 43.83
N THR A 3 5.07 14.95 44.21
CA THR A 3 4.32 13.92 43.45
C THR A 3 3.52 14.48 42.28
N THR A 4 3.06 15.74 42.33
CA THR A 4 2.34 16.41 41.24
C THR A 4 3.26 16.75 40.07
N MET A 5 4.51 17.14 40.33
CA MET A 5 5.49 17.43 39.27
C MET A 5 5.85 16.17 38.46
N GLY A 6 6.00 15.03 39.14
CA GLY A 6 6.25 13.74 38.47
C GLY A 6 5.05 13.24 37.66
N ARG A 7 3.82 13.44 38.16
CA ARG A 7 2.59 13.08 37.44
C ARG A 7 2.38 13.95 36.19
N VAL A 8 2.64 15.26 36.29
CA VAL A 8 2.55 16.18 35.13
C VAL A 8 3.62 15.84 34.08
N GLY A 9 4.86 15.55 34.50
CA GLY A 9 5.92 15.13 33.58
C GLY A 9 5.58 13.83 32.82
N MET A 10 5.00 12.84 33.51
CA MET A 10 4.57 11.58 32.90
C MET A 10 3.42 11.76 31.90
N SER A 11 2.43 12.61 32.21
CA SER A 11 1.30 12.90 31.32
C SER A 11 1.73 13.63 30.04
N VAL A 12 2.66 14.59 30.15
CA VAL A 12 3.18 15.32 28.98
C VAL A 12 3.99 14.40 28.07
N ALA A 13 4.82 13.51 28.65
CA ALA A 13 5.56 12.53 27.88
C ALA A 13 4.64 11.58 27.09
N LEU A 14 3.50 11.18 27.68
CA LEU A 14 2.54 10.28 27.03
C LEU A 14 1.87 10.94 25.81
N VAL A 15 1.50 12.22 25.90
CA VAL A 15 0.87 12.98 24.80
C VAL A 15 1.82 13.18 23.63
N LEU A 16 3.11 13.41 23.91
CA LEU A 16 4.12 13.62 22.86
C LEU A 16 4.40 12.34 22.07
N VAL A 17 4.38 11.17 22.72
CA VAL A 17 4.62 9.89 22.04
C VAL A 17 3.42 9.47 21.18
N SER A 18 2.20 9.82 21.57
CA SER A 18 0.99 9.46 20.80
C SER A 18 0.84 10.19 19.47
N ALA A 19 1.53 11.32 19.26
CA ALA A 19 1.41 12.09 18.02
C ALA A 19 1.91 11.31 16.79
N GLY A 20 2.92 10.46 16.95
CA GLY A 20 3.41 9.61 15.84
C GLY A 20 2.47 8.47 15.46
N CYS A 21 1.50 8.12 16.31
CA CYS A 21 0.50 7.10 16.00
C CYS A 21 -0.62 7.59 15.08
N LEU A 22 -0.64 8.89 14.75
CA LEU A 22 -1.70 9.52 13.98
C LEU A 22 -1.34 9.70 12.50
N GLU A 23 -0.15 9.26 12.09
CA GLU A 23 0.31 9.30 10.71
C GLU A 23 0.65 7.89 10.23
N HIS A 24 0.06 7.52 9.11
CA HIS A 24 0.24 6.23 8.47
C HIS A 24 0.60 6.44 7.00
N THR A 25 1.70 5.83 6.57
CA THR A 25 2.10 5.84 5.17
C THR A 25 2.06 4.42 4.63
N TYR A 26 1.36 4.23 3.52
CA TYR A 26 1.24 2.96 2.81
C TYR A 26 1.86 3.11 1.42
N ASN A 27 2.75 2.20 1.04
CA ASN A 27 3.31 2.13 -0.30
C ASN A 27 2.71 0.93 -1.02
N VAL A 28 2.11 1.17 -2.18
CA VAL A 28 1.56 0.18 -3.10
C VAL A 28 2.55 0.04 -4.27
N GLY A 29 2.90 -1.18 -4.62
CA GLY A 29 3.94 -1.46 -5.63
C GLY A 29 5.32 -0.97 -5.19
N ALA A 30 6.02 -0.26 -6.08
CA ALA A 30 7.30 0.39 -5.78
C ALA A 30 7.15 1.64 -4.90
N GLY A 31 5.93 2.14 -4.71
CA GLY A 31 5.65 3.42 -4.04
C GLY A 31 5.98 4.63 -4.92
N ALA A 32 5.40 5.79 -4.58
CA ALA A 32 5.53 7.05 -5.29
C ALA A 32 5.72 8.25 -4.33
N PRO A 33 6.78 8.27 -3.48
CA PRO A 33 6.94 9.31 -2.46
C PRO A 33 7.19 10.71 -3.03
N VAL A 34 7.75 10.79 -4.25
CA VAL A 34 8.07 12.05 -4.95
C VAL A 34 7.12 12.36 -6.12
N GLY A 35 6.11 11.51 -6.34
CA GLY A 35 5.17 11.66 -7.43
C GLY A 35 4.16 12.81 -7.23
N PRO A 36 3.43 13.21 -8.29
CA PRO A 36 2.36 14.20 -8.19
C PRO A 36 1.28 13.77 -7.20
N LYS A 37 0.76 14.74 -6.43
CA LYS A 37 -0.43 14.54 -5.61
C LYS A 37 -1.65 14.48 -6.51
N VAL A 38 -2.36 13.36 -6.50
CA VAL A 38 -3.58 13.17 -7.29
C VAL A 38 -4.85 13.31 -6.45
N TYR A 39 -4.74 13.11 -5.13
CA TYR A 39 -5.87 13.14 -4.19
C TYR A 39 -5.40 13.76 -2.87
N ASP A 40 -6.21 14.65 -2.30
CA ASP A 40 -5.96 15.34 -1.02
C ASP A 40 -7.31 15.75 -0.41
N GLU A 41 -7.95 14.84 0.34
CA GLU A 41 -9.27 15.07 0.90
C GLU A 41 -9.38 14.62 2.37
N TRP A 42 -10.41 15.15 3.05
CA TRP A 42 -10.72 14.78 4.43
C TRP A 42 -11.64 13.57 4.47
N HIS A 43 -11.17 12.53 5.16
CA HIS A 43 -11.92 11.31 5.42
C HIS A 43 -12.63 11.42 6.76
N ASN A 44 -13.96 11.38 6.70
CA ASN A 44 -14.83 11.60 7.85
C ASN A 44 -15.02 10.30 8.62
N HIS A 45 -14.53 10.25 9.86
CA HIS A 45 -14.75 9.12 10.74
C HIS A 45 -15.60 9.52 11.94
N TRP A 46 -16.56 8.67 12.29
CA TRP A 46 -17.47 8.85 13.41
C TRP A 46 -17.29 7.74 14.43
N LEU A 47 -17.59 8.06 15.70
CA LEU A 47 -17.45 7.14 16.84
C LEU A 47 -16.04 6.52 16.89
N GLY A 48 -15.01 7.35 16.69
CA GLY A 48 -13.62 6.90 16.73
C GLY A 48 -13.19 5.97 15.59
N GLY A 49 -13.83 6.02 14.42
CA GLY A 49 -13.47 5.18 13.27
C GLY A 49 -14.45 4.05 12.96
N LEU A 50 -15.47 3.83 13.79
CA LEU A 50 -16.42 2.73 13.58
C LEU A 50 -17.32 2.95 12.35
N ILE A 51 -17.57 4.20 11.99
CA ILE A 51 -18.45 4.58 10.87
C ILE A 51 -17.72 5.61 10.01
N GLY A 52 -17.74 5.43 8.69
CA GLY A 52 -17.14 6.38 7.76
C GLY A 52 -16.03 5.81 6.87
N GLU A 53 -15.84 4.49 6.85
CA GLU A 53 -14.92 3.81 5.93
C GLU A 53 -15.18 4.27 4.48
N ARG A 54 -14.08 4.53 3.76
CA ARG A 54 -14.10 4.96 2.37
C ARG A 54 -13.15 4.07 1.60
N THR A 55 -13.72 3.22 0.76
CA THR A 55 -12.96 2.44 -0.21
C THR A 55 -12.65 3.34 -1.40
N LEU A 56 -11.37 3.62 -1.62
CA LEU A 56 -10.88 4.29 -2.82
C LEU A 56 -10.24 3.24 -3.71
N ASP A 57 -10.63 3.23 -4.99
CA ASP A 57 -10.00 2.37 -5.99
C ASP A 57 -8.70 3.04 -6.47
N ILE A 58 -7.57 2.53 -6.02
CA ILE A 58 -6.25 3.11 -6.32
C ILE A 58 -5.90 2.92 -7.80
N GLU A 59 -6.46 1.92 -8.48
CA GLU A 59 -6.21 1.64 -9.90
C GLU A 59 -6.85 2.71 -10.80
N GLU A 60 -7.97 3.31 -10.36
CA GLU A 60 -8.62 4.42 -11.06
C GLU A 60 -7.78 5.70 -11.00
N TYR A 61 -7.09 5.96 -9.88
CA TYR A 61 -6.30 7.17 -9.68
C TYR A 61 -4.85 7.04 -10.15
N CYS A 62 -4.25 5.87 -9.95
CA CYS A 62 -2.86 5.57 -10.29
C CYS A 62 -2.82 4.42 -11.31
N PRO A 63 -2.94 4.69 -12.62
CA PRO A 63 -2.89 3.65 -13.64
C PRO A 63 -1.55 2.91 -13.64
N SER A 64 -0.49 3.51 -13.07
CA SER A 64 0.85 2.94 -12.87
C SER A 64 0.92 1.81 -11.84
N GLY A 65 -0.11 1.62 -11.01
CA GLY A 65 -0.11 0.63 -9.92
C GLY A 65 0.87 0.95 -8.78
N ASN A 66 1.67 2.02 -8.91
CA ASN A 66 2.61 2.50 -7.90
C ASN A 66 2.03 3.74 -7.24
N ALA A 67 1.72 3.63 -5.94
CA ALA A 67 1.11 4.71 -5.18
C ALA A 67 1.70 4.81 -3.78
N THR A 68 1.82 6.03 -3.27
CA THR A 68 2.08 6.30 -1.85
C THR A 68 0.88 7.01 -1.26
N ILE A 69 0.25 6.37 -0.28
CA ILE A 69 -0.91 6.88 0.45
C ILE A 69 -0.43 7.36 1.81
N HIS A 70 -0.60 8.64 2.10
CA HIS A 70 -0.38 9.22 3.41
C HIS A 70 -1.73 9.52 4.06
N ASN A 71 -2.00 8.90 5.20
CA ASN A 71 -3.16 9.19 6.03
C ASN A 71 -2.67 9.79 7.34
N GLU A 72 -2.99 11.06 7.59
CA GLU A 72 -2.56 11.78 8.77
C GLU A 72 -3.74 12.45 9.50
N GLN A 73 -3.66 12.48 10.83
CA GLN A 73 -4.51 13.36 11.62
C GLN A 73 -3.82 14.72 11.80
N SER A 74 -4.12 15.66 10.90
CA SER A 74 -3.63 17.04 11.02
C SER A 74 -4.04 17.70 12.36
N PHE A 75 -3.39 18.80 12.72
CA PHE A 75 -3.75 19.57 13.91
C PHE A 75 -5.22 20.02 13.91
N LEU A 76 -5.74 20.45 12.76
CA LEU A 76 -7.14 20.84 12.62
C LEU A 76 -8.08 19.66 12.83
N ASN A 77 -7.71 18.49 12.31
CA ASN A 77 -8.45 17.26 12.53
C ASN A 77 -8.50 16.87 14.02
N GLY A 78 -7.36 16.96 14.72
CA GLY A 78 -7.26 16.76 16.16
C GLY A 78 -8.10 17.77 16.97
N LEU A 79 -8.11 19.04 16.56
CA LEU A 79 -8.93 20.08 17.20
C LEU A 79 -10.42 19.78 17.07
N VAL A 80 -10.88 19.39 15.87
CA VAL A 80 -12.27 19.02 15.62
C VAL A 80 -12.68 17.79 16.42
N ALA A 81 -11.80 16.79 16.49
CA ALA A 81 -12.00 15.62 17.34
C ALA A 81 -12.13 16.01 18.81
N ALA A 82 -11.27 16.89 19.33
CA ALA A 82 -11.36 17.37 20.70
C ALA A 82 -12.66 18.14 20.98
N LEU A 83 -13.07 19.02 20.06
CA LEU A 83 -14.31 19.81 20.20
C LEU A 83 -15.56 18.94 20.19
N THR A 84 -15.54 17.82 19.46
CA THR A 84 -16.66 16.86 19.41
C THR A 84 -16.53 15.74 20.43
N SER A 85 -15.61 15.86 21.41
CA SER A 85 -15.33 14.83 22.42
C SER A 85 -14.97 13.45 21.83
N GLY A 86 -14.38 13.43 20.64
CA GLY A 86 -13.98 12.21 19.92
C GLY A 86 -15.10 11.53 19.13
N ILE A 87 -16.28 12.15 19.03
CA ILE A 87 -17.40 11.61 18.24
C ILE A 87 -17.12 11.74 16.74
N TYR A 88 -16.46 12.81 16.31
CA TYR A 88 -16.10 13.07 14.92
C TYR A 88 -14.60 13.29 14.80
N THR A 89 -13.90 12.35 14.19
CA THR A 89 -12.44 12.29 14.13
C THR A 89 -12.01 12.26 12.66
N PRO A 90 -12.08 13.40 11.94
CA PRO A 90 -11.64 13.43 10.55
C PRO A 90 -10.15 13.10 10.44
N THR A 91 -9.73 12.52 9.33
CA THR A 91 -8.31 12.37 8.95
C THR A 91 -8.10 12.93 7.55
N THR A 92 -6.87 13.27 7.19
CA THR A 92 -6.51 13.77 5.86
C THR A 92 -5.80 12.66 5.12
N VAL A 93 -6.28 12.33 3.92
CA VAL A 93 -5.67 11.31 3.06
C VAL A 93 -5.12 11.99 1.82
N THR A 94 -3.82 11.85 1.61
CA THR A 94 -3.11 12.29 0.41
C THR A 94 -2.62 11.07 -0.36
N ILE A 95 -2.95 10.99 -1.65
CA ILE A 95 -2.44 9.95 -2.54
C ILE A 95 -1.49 10.59 -3.56
N ARG A 96 -0.31 10.00 -3.69
CA ARG A 96 0.65 10.30 -4.74
C ARG A 96 0.80 9.10 -5.65
N CYS A 97 0.78 9.32 -6.96
CA CYS A 97 1.04 8.29 -7.96
C CYS A 97 2.42 8.49 -8.56
N ASP A 98 3.06 7.40 -8.99
CA ASP A 98 4.22 7.49 -9.86
C ASP A 98 3.74 7.67 -11.30
N ASP A 99 4.49 8.43 -12.11
CA ASP A 99 4.21 8.62 -13.53
C ASP A 99 4.46 7.34 -14.38
N GLY A 100 4.86 6.23 -13.76
CA GLY A 100 5.18 4.97 -14.46
C GLY A 100 4.02 4.40 -15.26
N GLU A 101 4.01 4.57 -16.57
CA GLU A 101 3.00 4.00 -17.47
C GLU A 101 2.90 2.47 -17.29
N ASN A 102 1.75 1.95 -16.82
CA ASN A 102 1.40 0.57 -17.11
C ASN A 102 0.88 0.53 -18.54
N ALA A 103 1.65 -0.06 -19.44
CA ALA A 103 1.17 -0.39 -20.75
C ALA A 103 0.31 -1.65 -20.64
N ASP A 104 -1.01 -1.51 -20.80
CA ASP A 104 -1.88 -2.62 -21.14
C ASP A 104 -1.52 -3.05 -22.57
N VAL A 105 -0.58 -3.99 -22.68
CA VAL A 105 -0.11 -4.48 -23.98
C VAL A 105 -0.95 -5.70 -24.33
N GLU A 106 -1.93 -5.52 -25.20
CA GLU A 106 -2.58 -6.63 -25.92
C GLU A 106 -1.57 -7.26 -26.87
N LEU A 107 -0.81 -8.24 -26.37
CA LEU A 107 0.19 -8.97 -27.16
C LEU A 107 -0.48 -10.07 -27.97
N GLY A 108 -0.27 -10.07 -29.29
CA GLY A 108 -0.61 -11.20 -30.14
C GLY A 108 0.25 -12.44 -29.82
N GLN A 109 -0.23 -13.63 -30.18
CA GLN A 109 0.49 -14.90 -29.90
C GLN A 109 1.95 -14.89 -30.39
N SER A 110 2.24 -14.22 -31.50
CA SER A 110 3.60 -14.09 -32.03
C SER A 110 4.51 -13.18 -31.19
N GLU A 111 3.96 -12.15 -30.56
CA GLU A 111 4.72 -11.22 -29.72
C GLU A 111 5.02 -11.85 -28.35
N VAL A 112 4.05 -12.62 -27.81
CA VAL A 112 4.26 -13.43 -26.61
C VAL A 112 5.43 -14.39 -26.79
N MET A 113 5.45 -15.14 -27.91
CA MET A 113 6.56 -16.07 -28.18
C MET A 113 7.91 -15.35 -28.29
N THR A 114 7.92 -14.15 -28.88
CA THR A 114 9.15 -13.34 -28.99
C THR A 114 9.66 -12.90 -27.61
N ILE A 115 8.76 -12.56 -26.68
CA ILE A 115 9.13 -12.17 -25.31
C ILE A 115 9.62 -13.38 -24.51
N LEU A 116 8.98 -14.54 -24.67
CA LEU A 116 9.38 -15.78 -23.99
C LEU A 116 10.77 -16.28 -24.43
N GLU A 117 11.17 -16.01 -25.67
CA GLU A 117 12.49 -16.35 -26.21
C GLU A 117 13.57 -15.29 -25.90
N ALA A 118 13.18 -14.13 -25.35
CA ALA A 118 14.12 -13.07 -25.07
C ALA A 118 15.05 -13.46 -23.90
N PRO A 119 16.39 -13.33 -24.04
CA PRO A 119 17.34 -13.72 -23.00
C PRO A 119 17.13 -12.95 -21.69
N ALA A 120 16.74 -11.68 -21.77
CA ALA A 120 16.43 -10.85 -20.62
C ALA A 120 15.21 -11.36 -19.82
N PHE A 121 14.23 -11.97 -20.49
CA PHE A 121 13.08 -12.57 -19.82
C PHE A 121 13.49 -13.86 -19.10
N LEU A 122 14.28 -14.72 -19.77
CA LEU A 122 14.78 -15.96 -19.19
C LEU A 122 15.67 -15.71 -17.95
N ASP A 123 16.56 -14.73 -18.00
CA ASP A 123 17.38 -14.31 -16.86
C ASP A 123 16.51 -13.87 -15.66
N ARG A 124 15.41 -13.16 -15.92
CA ARG A 124 14.50 -12.70 -14.87
C ARG A 124 13.65 -13.83 -14.30
N VAL A 125 13.20 -14.76 -15.14
CA VAL A 125 12.44 -15.94 -14.71
C VAL A 125 13.32 -16.85 -13.85
N GLU A 126 14.59 -17.02 -14.16
CA GLU A 126 15.53 -17.82 -13.36
C GLU A 126 15.76 -17.19 -11.97
N GLU A 127 15.85 -15.85 -11.89
CA GLU A 127 16.01 -15.12 -10.63
C GLU A 127 14.74 -15.16 -9.75
N VAL A 128 13.56 -15.04 -10.35
CA VAL A 128 12.28 -14.99 -9.63
C VAL A 128 11.74 -16.39 -9.32
N VAL A 129 12.07 -17.39 -10.13
CA VAL A 129 11.58 -18.77 -10.03
C VAL A 129 12.72 -19.78 -9.84
N PRO A 130 13.61 -19.63 -8.83
CA PRO A 130 14.72 -20.57 -8.64
C PRO A 130 14.26 -21.96 -8.14
N ALA A 131 13.02 -22.11 -7.67
CA ALA A 131 12.59 -23.29 -6.90
C ALA A 131 11.57 -24.22 -7.59
N ARG A 132 11.10 -23.93 -8.82
CA ARG A 132 10.05 -24.74 -9.46
C ARG A 132 10.56 -25.72 -10.51
N PHE A 133 11.83 -25.66 -10.91
CA PHE A 133 12.37 -26.59 -11.91
C PHE A 133 12.31 -28.05 -11.45
N GLN A 134 12.60 -28.32 -10.16
CA GLN A 134 12.50 -29.67 -9.60
C GLN A 134 11.05 -30.18 -9.50
N GLU A 135 10.10 -29.30 -9.14
CA GLU A 135 8.68 -29.65 -9.09
C GLU A 135 8.10 -29.86 -10.50
N ALA A 136 8.51 -29.02 -11.45
CA ALA A 136 8.11 -29.12 -12.85
C ALA A 136 8.67 -30.40 -13.49
N GLU A 137 9.93 -30.77 -13.25
CA GLU A 137 10.50 -32.00 -13.80
C GLU A 137 9.84 -33.26 -13.22
N LEU A 138 9.50 -33.26 -11.91
CA LEU A 138 8.73 -34.33 -11.30
C LEU A 138 7.31 -34.44 -11.87
N ALA A 139 6.64 -33.31 -12.09
CA ALA A 139 5.31 -33.27 -12.70
C ALA A 139 5.35 -33.73 -14.17
N PHE A 140 6.36 -33.34 -14.94
CA PHE A 140 6.53 -33.78 -16.34
C PHE A 140 6.78 -35.29 -16.44
N ARG A 141 7.55 -35.89 -15.51
CA ARG A 141 7.71 -37.35 -15.48
C ARG A 141 6.42 -38.08 -15.12
N ALA A 142 5.63 -37.55 -14.18
CA ALA A 142 4.34 -38.14 -13.84
C ALA A 142 3.37 -38.15 -15.03
N LEU A 143 3.33 -37.07 -15.82
CA LEU A 143 2.50 -36.99 -17.02
C LEU A 143 2.96 -37.96 -18.13
N GLN A 144 4.26 -38.22 -18.27
CA GLN A 144 4.75 -39.21 -19.23
C GLN A 144 4.42 -40.66 -18.84
N GLN A 145 4.16 -40.94 -17.56
CA GLN A 145 3.76 -42.28 -17.12
C GLN A 145 2.28 -42.55 -17.39
N ASP A 146 1.41 -41.53 -17.29
CA ASP A 146 -0.02 -41.67 -17.59
C ASP A 146 -0.33 -41.86 -19.08
N ASP A 147 0.58 -41.47 -20.00
CA ASP A 147 0.39 -41.63 -21.46
C ASP A 147 0.85 -43.02 -21.98
N GLN A 148 1.47 -43.85 -21.13
CA GLN A 148 1.96 -45.20 -21.50
C GLN A 148 1.08 -46.37 -20.99
N ASP A 149 0.01 -46.11 -20.23
CA ASP A 149 -1.01 -47.11 -19.81
C ASP A 149 -2.31 -46.97 -20.62
#